data_AF-W9UPX1-F1
#
_entry.id   AF-W9UPX1-F1
#
_cell.length_a   1.000
_cell.length_b   1.000
_cell.length_c   1.000
_cell.angle_alpha   90.00
_cell.angle_beta   90.00
_cell.angle_gamma   90.00
#
_symmetry.space_group_name_H-M   'P 1'
#
loop_
_entity.id
_entity.type
_entity.pdbx_description
1 polymer ?
#
loop_
_entity_poly.entity_id
_entity_poly.type
_entity_poly.pdbx_seq_one_letter_code
_entity_poly.pdbx_strand_id
1 'polypeptide(L)'
;MARNFSLDILKLVMALMIVGLHADFLGEYSKLFQYLTVNGLFRISVPIFLIINGYFFFDIHAKKNQRIWFNRLITLYIFWMFLYSAFWFKLPDISFNSIFTLIFNIIIGYHHLWYISGMIGAALLLVTLNNKKPTHLITTAIILAIIGISIQYLGNYNYLQSSTLNELFNYHWTHRNALFFSYPFLHGISNKKT
;
A
#
# COMPACT_ATOMS: atom_id res chain seq x y z
N MET A 1 8.22 16.72 17.72
CA MET A 1 7.02 17.24 17.06
C MET A 1 5.92 17.21 18.09
N ALA A 2 5.18 18.30 18.28
CA ALA A 2 4.05 18.32 19.21
C ALA A 2 2.95 17.39 18.70
N ARG A 3 2.19 16.79 19.63
CA ARG A 3 1.07 15.89 19.30
C ARG A 3 0.00 16.67 18.54
N ASN A 4 -0.48 16.12 17.42
CA ASN A 4 -1.57 16.72 16.64
C ASN A 4 -2.85 15.91 16.86
N PHE A 5 -3.75 16.46 17.67
CA PHE A 5 -5.00 15.80 18.06
C PHE A 5 -5.93 15.50 16.87
N SER A 6 -5.99 16.39 15.88
CA SER A 6 -6.80 16.20 14.67
C SER A 6 -6.31 15.02 13.84
N LEU A 7 -4.99 14.83 13.73
CA LEU A 7 -4.42 13.66 13.04
C LEU A 7 -4.67 12.36 13.82
N ASP A 8 -4.68 12.42 15.15
CA ASP A 8 -4.99 11.24 15.98
C ASP A 8 -6.46 10.80 15.79
N ILE A 9 -7.40 11.75 15.80
CA ILE A 9 -8.82 11.48 15.49
C ILE A 9 -8.96 10.91 14.08
N LEU A 10 -8.31 11.52 13.10
CA LEU A 10 -8.37 11.05 11.71
C LEU A 10 -7.89 9.60 11.61
N LYS A 11 -6.73 9.26 12.21
CA LYS A 11 -6.22 7.88 12.23
C LYS A 11 -7.21 6.91 12.89
N LEU A 12 -7.87 7.32 13.98
CA LEU A 12 -8.88 6.50 14.63
C LEU A 12 -10.07 6.21 13.70
N VAL A 13 -10.59 7.24 13.03
CA VAL A 13 -11.69 7.08 12.05
C VAL A 13 -11.27 6.18 10.89
N MET A 14 -10.08 6.40 10.33
CA MET A 14 -9.55 5.56 9.24
C MET A 14 -9.34 4.11 9.69
N ALA A 15 -8.91 3.87 10.93
CA ALA A 15 -8.76 2.52 11.48
C ALA A 15 -10.13 1.80 11.57
N LEU A 16 -11.17 2.49 12.04
CA LEU A 16 -12.53 1.94 12.07
C LEU A 16 -13.06 1.61 10.68
N MET A 17 -12.78 2.48 9.69
CA MET A 17 -13.13 2.21 8.29
C MET A 17 -12.40 0.99 7.72
N ILE A 18 -11.12 0.76 8.07
CA ILE A 18 -10.39 -0.46 7.68
C ILE A 18 -11.04 -1.71 8.28
N VAL A 19 -11.44 -1.65 9.56
CA VAL A 19 -12.16 -2.77 10.20
C VAL A 19 -13.47 -3.03 9.47
N GLY A 20 -14.25 -1.99 9.19
CA GLY A 20 -15.51 -2.11 8.43
C GLY A 20 -15.31 -2.66 7.01
N LEU A 21 -14.19 -2.32 6.35
CA LEU A 21 -13.84 -2.85 5.04
C LEU A 21 -13.61 -4.37 5.08
N HIS A 22 -12.95 -4.88 6.12
CA HIS A 22 -12.66 -6.29 6.26
C HIS A 22 -13.81 -7.11 6.85
N ALA A 23 -14.75 -6.46 7.54
CA ALA A 23 -15.92 -7.10 8.12
C ALA A 23 -17.15 -7.08 7.19
N ASP A 24 -16.99 -6.72 5.90
CA ASP A 24 -18.08 -6.57 4.94
C ASP A 24 -19.25 -5.73 5.50
N PHE A 25 -18.94 -4.57 6.06
CA PHE A 25 -19.91 -3.72 6.76
C PHE A 25 -21.17 -3.46 5.94
N LEU A 26 -22.33 -3.76 6.55
CA LEU A 26 -23.68 -3.70 5.95
C LEU A 26 -23.95 -4.69 4.80
N GLY A 27 -23.05 -5.65 4.55
CA GLY A 27 -23.18 -6.70 3.52
C GLY A 27 -24.44 -7.55 3.67
N GLU A 28 -24.80 -7.90 4.90
CA GLU A 28 -26.00 -8.71 5.18
C GLU A 28 -27.31 -7.96 4.98
N TYR A 29 -27.30 -6.62 5.05
CA TYR A 29 -28.51 -5.80 4.96
C TYR A 29 -28.79 -5.33 3.53
N SER A 30 -27.75 -4.91 2.79
CA SER A 30 -27.92 -4.42 1.42
C SER A 30 -26.60 -4.42 0.65
N LYS A 31 -26.64 -5.00 -0.55
CA LYS A 31 -25.52 -4.95 -1.51
C LYS A 31 -25.14 -3.52 -1.89
N LEU A 32 -26.11 -2.61 -1.98
CA LEU A 32 -25.84 -1.21 -2.31
C LEU A 32 -25.06 -0.52 -1.18
N PHE A 33 -25.47 -0.70 0.07
CA PHE A 33 -24.77 -0.09 1.20
C PHE A 33 -23.37 -0.66 1.35
N GLN A 34 -23.20 -1.98 1.25
CA GLN A 34 -21.88 -2.61 1.24
C GLN A 34 -20.99 -2.04 0.12
N TYR A 35 -21.54 -1.86 -1.08
CA TYR A 35 -20.78 -1.27 -2.18
C TYR A 35 -20.33 0.16 -1.87
N LEU A 36 -21.25 1.03 -1.42
CA LEU A 36 -20.94 2.42 -1.11
C LEU A 36 -19.95 2.56 0.05
N THR A 37 -20.02 1.69 1.06
CA THR A 37 -19.11 1.70 2.21
C THR A 37 -17.79 0.99 1.90
N VAL A 38 -17.82 -0.33 1.69
CA VAL A 38 -16.64 -1.20 1.54
C VAL A 38 -15.88 -0.91 0.25
N ASN A 39 -16.59 -0.67 -0.86
CA ASN A 39 -15.96 -0.38 -2.16
C ASN A 39 -15.78 1.10 -2.46
N GLY A 40 -16.51 1.98 -1.78
CA GLY A 40 -16.36 3.42 -1.85
C GLY A 40 -15.62 3.98 -0.64
N LEU A 41 -16.39 4.44 0.35
CA LEU A 41 -15.93 5.29 1.45
C LEU A 41 -14.74 4.70 2.21
N PHE A 42 -14.78 3.44 2.61
CA PHE A 42 -13.75 2.85 3.46
C PHE A 42 -12.42 2.63 2.73
N ARG A 43 -12.43 2.52 1.40
CA ARG A 43 -11.19 2.36 0.61
C ARG A 43 -10.29 3.60 0.64
N ILE A 44 -10.81 4.78 1.01
CA ILE A 44 -10.00 5.99 1.17
C ILE A 44 -9.02 5.91 2.35
N SER A 45 -9.25 4.99 3.29
CA SER A 45 -8.45 4.86 4.51
C SER A 45 -6.99 4.56 4.21
N VAL A 46 -6.75 3.63 3.28
CA VAL A 46 -5.39 3.19 2.91
C VAL A 46 -4.55 4.33 2.32
N PRO A 47 -5.00 5.09 1.28
CA PRO A 47 -4.23 6.21 0.77
C PRO A 47 -4.06 7.33 1.80
N ILE A 48 -5.05 7.59 2.66
CA ILE A 48 -4.91 8.58 3.75
C ILE A 48 -3.82 8.15 4.74
N PHE A 49 -3.77 6.87 5.14
CA PHE A 49 -2.69 6.38 5.99
C PHE A 49 -1.31 6.51 5.33
N LEU A 50 -1.19 6.28 4.02
CA LEU A 50 0.06 6.50 3.29
C LEU A 50 0.46 7.98 3.31
N ILE A 51 -0.48 8.91 3.07
CA ILE A 51 -0.20 10.36 3.13
C ILE A 51 0.28 10.77 4.52
N ILE A 52 -0.40 10.29 5.57
CA ILE A 52 -0.02 10.56 6.96
C ILE A 52 1.38 10.00 7.25
N ASN A 53 1.67 8.77 6.82
CA ASN A 53 3.00 8.17 7.00
C ASN A 53 4.08 8.92 6.22
N GLY A 54 3.79 9.37 4.99
CA GLY A 54 4.70 10.18 4.18
C GLY A 54 5.03 11.52 4.84
N TYR A 55 4.02 12.18 5.43
CA TYR A 55 4.20 13.39 6.22
C TYR A 55 5.19 13.20 7.37
N PHE A 56 5.04 12.15 8.18
CA PHE A 56 5.96 11.89 9.30
C PHE A 56 7.32 11.36 8.84
N PHE A 57 7.37 10.58 7.75
CA PHE A 57 8.60 10.03 7.20
C PHE A 57 9.55 11.14 6.75
N PHE A 58 9.03 12.24 6.22
CA PHE A 58 9.84 13.37 5.78
C PHE A 58 10.71 13.94 6.90
N ASP A 59 10.15 14.16 8.10
CA ASP A 59 10.93 14.66 9.24
C ASP A 59 11.95 13.65 9.76
N ILE A 60 11.63 12.36 9.67
CA ILE A 60 12.55 11.29 10.03
C ILE A 60 13.73 11.27 9.05
N HIS A 61 13.46 11.43 7.76
CA HIS A 61 14.47 11.49 6.71
C HIS A 61 15.37 12.74 6.86
N ALA A 62 14.77 13.90 7.12
CA ALA A 62 15.51 15.15 7.38
C ALA A 62 16.48 15.02 8.57
N LYS A 63 16.08 14.27 9.61
CA LYS A 63 16.90 13.96 10.78
C LYS A 63 17.88 12.80 10.59
N LYS A 64 18.01 12.26 9.38
CA LYS A 64 18.85 11.09 9.04
C LYS A 64 18.54 9.83 9.86
N ASN A 65 17.31 9.72 10.38
CA ASN A 65 16.86 8.61 11.23
C ASN A 65 16.07 7.54 10.45
N GLN A 66 16.08 7.58 9.11
CA GLN A 66 15.31 6.65 8.28
C GLN A 66 15.67 5.18 8.54
N ARG A 67 16.93 4.86 8.91
CA ARG A 67 17.35 3.48 9.22
C ARG A 67 16.56 2.89 10.40
N ILE A 68 16.35 3.67 11.47
CA ILE A 68 15.59 3.24 12.65
C ILE A 68 14.12 3.01 12.26
N TRP A 69 13.57 3.89 11.43
CA TRP A 69 12.20 3.76 10.94
C TRP A 69 12.01 2.52 10.06
N PHE A 70 12.93 2.26 9.12
CA PHE A 70 12.93 1.03 8.31
C PHE A 70 13.02 -0.21 9.18
N ASN A 71 13.94 -0.25 10.15
CA ASN A 71 14.07 -1.39 11.05
C ASN A 71 12.76 -1.68 11.79
N ARG A 72 12.07 -0.64 12.32
CA ARG A 72 10.78 -0.81 13.00
C ARG A 72 9.71 -1.41 12.07
N LEU A 73 9.63 -0.93 10.83
CA LEU A 73 8.66 -1.46 9.86
C LEU A 73 8.99 -2.87 9.39
N ILE A 74 10.27 -3.17 9.17
CA ILE A 74 10.74 -4.51 8.78
C ILE A 74 10.46 -5.49 9.93
N THR A 75 10.77 -5.13 11.18
CA THR A 75 10.45 -5.95 12.34
C THR A 75 8.95 -6.20 12.45
N LEU A 76 8.12 -5.16 12.28
CA LEU A 76 6.67 -5.29 12.28
C LEU A 76 6.19 -6.22 11.17
N TYR A 77 6.72 -6.06 9.95
CA TYR A 77 6.38 -6.90 8.81
C TYR A 77 6.74 -8.36 9.05
N ILE A 78 7.98 -8.65 9.46
CA ILE A 78 8.45 -10.02 9.72
C ILE A 78 7.62 -10.67 10.83
N PHE A 79 7.34 -9.93 11.91
CA PHE A 79 6.54 -10.42 13.01
C PHE A 79 5.14 -10.87 12.55
N TRP A 80 4.44 -10.04 11.77
CA TRP A 80 3.10 -10.38 11.29
C TRP A 80 3.10 -11.43 10.17
N MET A 81 4.11 -11.43 9.30
CA MET A 81 4.28 -12.50 8.32
C MET A 81 4.49 -13.85 9.00
N PHE A 82 5.29 -13.89 10.07
CA PHE A 82 5.50 -15.09 10.87
C PHE A 82 4.22 -15.51 11.60
N LEU A 83 3.54 -14.57 12.27
CA LEU A 83 2.29 -14.88 12.98
C LEU A 83 1.21 -15.44 12.03
N TYR A 84 1.10 -14.88 10.82
CA TYR A 84 0.15 -15.38 9.82
C TYR A 84 0.65 -16.57 9.01
N SER A 85 1.88 -17.05 9.24
CA SER A 85 2.43 -18.18 8.48
C SER A 85 1.53 -19.40 8.48
N ALA A 86 0.79 -19.65 9.57
CA ALA A 86 -0.21 -20.72 9.64
C ALA A 86 -1.29 -20.68 8.53
N PHE A 87 -1.58 -19.50 7.97
CA PHE A 87 -2.61 -19.32 6.95
C PHE A 87 -2.08 -19.32 5.52
N TRP A 88 -0.84 -18.88 5.31
CA TRP A 88 -0.29 -18.66 3.96
C TRP A 88 0.90 -19.56 3.62
N PHE A 89 1.65 -20.03 4.61
CA PHE A 89 2.85 -20.83 4.39
C PHE A 89 2.45 -22.25 4.02
N LYS A 90 2.80 -22.65 2.80
CA LYS A 90 2.70 -24.02 2.33
C LYS A 90 4.08 -24.43 1.84
N LEU A 91 4.51 -25.63 2.21
CA LEU A 91 5.73 -26.23 1.68
C LEU A 91 5.61 -26.29 0.15
N PRO A 92 6.45 -25.58 -0.60
CA PRO A 92 6.38 -25.60 -2.05
C PRO A 92 6.94 -26.93 -2.55
N ASP A 93 6.28 -27.48 -3.58
CA ASP A 93 6.93 -28.48 -4.42
C ASP A 93 8.14 -27.86 -5.14
N ILE A 94 9.04 -28.71 -5.67
CA ILE A 94 10.23 -28.30 -6.44
C ILE A 94 9.82 -27.87 -7.86
N SER A 95 8.81 -26.99 -7.95
CA SER A 95 8.38 -26.34 -9.19
C SER A 95 8.75 -24.86 -9.13
N PHE A 96 9.18 -24.31 -10.26
CA PHE A 96 9.54 -22.90 -10.36
C PHE A 96 8.37 -22.00 -9.94
N ASN A 97 7.14 -22.34 -10.36
CA ASN A 97 5.94 -21.56 -10.04
C ASN A 97 5.62 -21.57 -8.53
N SER A 98 5.78 -22.70 -7.85
CA SER A 98 5.54 -22.81 -6.40
C SER A 98 6.56 -21.98 -5.62
N ILE A 99 7.84 -22.05 -5.98
CA ILE A 99 8.92 -21.27 -5.36
C ILE A 99 8.71 -19.77 -5.62
N PHE A 100 8.39 -19.40 -6.87
CA PHE A 100 8.13 -18.02 -7.25
C PHE A 100 6.96 -17.43 -6.45
N THR A 101 5.85 -18.17 -6.34
CA THR A 101 4.67 -17.75 -5.57
C THR A 101 5.01 -17.57 -4.09
N LEU A 102 5.79 -18.48 -3.51
CA LEU A 102 6.23 -18.38 -2.12
C LEU A 102 7.08 -17.12 -1.89
N ILE A 103 8.08 -16.89 -2.73
CA ILE A 103 8.97 -15.71 -2.64
C ILE A 103 8.14 -14.43 -2.78
N PHE A 104 7.24 -14.36 -3.76
CA PHE A 104 6.38 -13.19 -3.96
C PHE A 104 5.45 -12.95 -2.77
N ASN A 105 4.85 -13.99 -2.20
CA ASN A 105 4.05 -13.86 -0.98
C ASN A 105 4.89 -13.35 0.20
N ILE A 106 6.15 -13.77 0.32
CA ILE A 106 7.07 -13.29 1.38
C ILE A 106 7.47 -11.83 1.17
N ILE A 107 7.68 -11.38 -0.06
CA ILE A 107 8.12 -10.01 -0.36
C ILE A 107 6.94 -9.03 -0.33
N ILE A 108 5.82 -9.40 -0.93
CA ILE A 108 4.66 -8.53 -1.06
C ILE A 108 3.83 -8.57 0.21
N GLY A 109 3.70 -9.74 0.84
CA GLY A 109 3.02 -9.89 2.10
C GLY A 109 1.61 -10.43 1.96
N TYR A 110 1.19 -11.17 2.99
CA TYR A 110 -0.10 -11.83 3.03
C TYR A 110 -1.24 -10.84 3.36
N HIS A 111 -2.29 -10.83 2.54
CA HIS A 111 -3.43 -9.90 2.61
C HIS A 111 -2.97 -8.46 2.92
N HIS A 112 -3.46 -7.85 4.01
CA HIS A 112 -3.24 -6.45 4.36
C HIS A 112 -1.77 -6.06 4.58
N LEU A 113 -0.85 -7.04 4.72
CA LEU A 113 0.58 -6.76 4.88
C LEU A 113 1.24 -6.15 3.64
N TRP A 114 0.58 -6.22 2.47
CA TRP A 114 0.98 -5.47 1.27
C TRP A 114 1.15 -3.97 1.53
N TYR A 115 0.40 -3.43 2.49
CA TYR A 115 0.52 -2.03 2.89
C TYR A 115 1.92 -1.72 3.44
N ILE A 116 2.45 -2.57 4.31
CA ILE A 116 3.74 -2.32 4.99
C ILE A 116 4.89 -2.51 3.99
N SER A 117 4.88 -3.59 3.20
CA SER A 117 5.90 -3.83 2.16
C SER A 117 5.88 -2.72 1.10
N GLY A 118 4.68 -2.32 0.66
CA GLY A 118 4.48 -1.21 -0.27
C GLY A 118 5.01 0.11 0.27
N MET A 119 4.71 0.43 1.52
CA MET A 119 5.21 1.63 2.20
C MET A 119 6.74 1.61 2.35
N ILE A 120 7.35 0.47 2.71
CA ILE A 120 8.81 0.32 2.77
C ILE A 120 9.43 0.57 1.39
N GLY A 121 8.90 -0.06 0.35
CA GLY A 121 9.40 0.10 -1.02
C GLY A 121 9.26 1.54 -1.54
N ALA A 122 8.12 2.18 -1.28
CA ALA A 122 7.89 3.58 -1.63
C ALA A 122 8.82 4.52 -0.88
N ALA A 123 9.05 4.30 0.41
CA ALA A 123 9.98 5.10 1.21
C ALA A 123 11.42 4.94 0.71
N LEU A 124 11.83 3.72 0.33
CA LEU A 124 13.14 3.46 -0.25
C LEU A 124 13.31 4.21 -1.58
N LEU A 125 12.29 4.18 -2.44
CA LEU A 125 12.27 4.93 -3.70
C LEU A 125 12.37 6.45 -3.47
N LEU A 126 11.69 6.99 -2.45
CA LEU A 126 11.81 8.41 -2.12
C LEU A 126 13.22 8.79 -1.63
N VAL A 127 13.86 7.91 -0.86
CA VAL A 127 15.24 8.12 -0.41
C VAL A 127 16.20 8.13 -1.59
N THR A 128 16.04 7.26 -2.59
CA THR A 128 16.90 7.24 -3.78
C THR A 128 16.62 8.43 -4.71
N LEU A 129 15.40 8.94 -4.72
CA LEU A 129 15.00 10.11 -5.51
C LEU A 129 15.14 11.46 -4.76
N ASN A 130 15.75 11.48 -3.57
CA ASN A 130 15.81 12.67 -2.70
C ASN A 130 16.51 13.89 -3.34
N ASN A 131 17.39 13.67 -4.31
CA ASN A 131 18.10 14.71 -5.05
C ASN A 131 17.29 15.30 -6.22
N LYS A 132 16.09 14.77 -6.50
CA LYS A 132 15.24 15.24 -7.59
C LYS A 132 14.36 16.42 -7.16
N LYS A 133 13.97 17.25 -8.13
CA LYS A 133 13.07 18.38 -7.88
C LYS A 133 11.69 17.89 -7.45
N PRO A 134 10.96 18.62 -6.58
CA PRO A 134 9.60 18.25 -6.18
C PRO A 134 8.65 18.03 -7.36
N THR A 135 8.79 18.83 -8.43
CA THR A 135 8.01 18.67 -9.67
C THR A 135 8.22 17.30 -10.31
N HIS A 136 9.45 16.81 -10.37
CA HIS A 136 9.76 15.48 -10.91
C HIS A 136 9.12 14.36 -10.07
N LEU A 137 9.14 14.49 -8.74
CA LEU A 137 8.51 13.53 -7.84
C LEU A 137 6.99 13.49 -8.06
N ILE A 138 6.34 14.66 -8.14
CA ILE A 138 4.89 14.77 -8.38
C ILE A 138 4.52 14.24 -9.77
N THR A 139 5.28 14.58 -10.82
CA THR A 139 5.02 14.08 -12.18
C THR A 139 5.12 12.56 -12.24
N THR A 140 6.17 11.97 -11.66
CA THR A 140 6.33 10.51 -11.62
C THR A 140 5.24 9.85 -10.79
N ALA A 141 4.84 10.44 -9.65
CA ALA A 141 3.73 9.97 -8.83
C ALA A 141 2.41 9.90 -9.62
N ILE A 142 2.07 10.98 -10.32
CA ILE A 142 0.85 11.06 -11.14
C ILE A 142 0.88 10.02 -12.27
N ILE A 143 2.00 9.93 -13.00
CA ILE A 143 2.15 8.95 -14.09
C ILE A 143 2.00 7.52 -13.57
N LEU A 144 2.69 7.17 -12.49
CA LEU A 144 2.64 5.82 -11.90
C LEU A 144 1.26 5.51 -11.32
N ALA A 145 0.57 6.48 -10.73
CA ALA A 145 -0.80 6.33 -10.28
C ALA A 145 -1.75 6.05 -11.46
N ILE A 146 -1.64 6.81 -12.55
CA ILE A 146 -2.46 6.61 -13.76
C ILE A 146 -2.20 5.22 -14.36
N ILE A 147 -0.94 4.76 -14.39
CA ILE A 147 -0.59 3.42 -14.85
C ILE A 147 -1.22 2.35 -13.94
N GLY A 148 -1.08 2.49 -12.62
CA GLY A 148 -1.69 1.56 -11.65
C GLY A 148 -3.22 1.48 -11.78
N ILE A 149 -3.86 2.63 -11.90
CA ILE A 149 -5.31 2.75 -12.10
C ILE A 149 -5.70 2.07 -13.42
N SER A 150 -4.96 2.32 -14.50
CA SER A 150 -5.21 1.70 -15.80
C SER A 150 -5.10 0.18 -15.72
N ILE A 151 -4.06 -0.37 -15.09
CA ILE A 151 -3.88 -1.81 -14.88
C ILE A 151 -5.08 -2.38 -14.11
N GLN A 152 -5.47 -1.73 -13.01
CA GLN A 152 -6.59 -2.17 -12.17
C GLN A 152 -7.91 -2.20 -12.95
N TYR A 153 -8.22 -1.15 -13.71
CA TYR A 153 -9.48 -1.08 -14.46
C TYR A 153 -9.50 -2.03 -15.67
N LEU A 154 -8.37 -2.17 -16.38
CA LEU A 154 -8.26 -3.12 -17.49
C LEU A 154 -8.47 -4.57 -17.04
N GLY A 155 -7.89 -4.94 -15.89
CA GLY A 155 -8.13 -6.26 -15.28
C GLY A 155 -9.57 -6.45 -14.82
N ASN A 156 -10.12 -5.48 -14.08
CA ASN A 156 -11.45 -5.61 -13.48
C ASN A 156 -12.60 -5.63 -14.51
N TYR A 157 -12.46 -4.89 -15.62
CA TYR A 157 -13.46 -4.91 -16.70
C TYR A 157 -13.23 -6.03 -17.72
N ASN A 158 -12.21 -6.88 -17.55
CA ASN A 158 -11.85 -7.95 -18.47
C ASN A 158 -11.77 -7.49 -19.94
N TYR A 159 -11.27 -6.28 -20.16
CA TYR A 159 -11.24 -5.67 -21.50
C TYR A 159 -10.35 -6.47 -22.48
N LEU A 160 -9.40 -7.23 -21.93
CA LEU A 160 -8.48 -8.10 -22.66
C LEU A 160 -8.94 -9.57 -22.52
N GLN A 161 -10.05 -9.93 -23.16
CA GLN A 161 -10.61 -11.29 -23.11
C GLN A 161 -9.53 -12.37 -23.36
N SER A 162 -9.48 -13.35 -22.46
CA SER A 162 -8.66 -14.59 -22.53
C SER A 162 -7.18 -14.42 -22.87
N SER A 163 -6.54 -13.34 -22.42
CA SER A 163 -5.08 -13.18 -22.52
C SER A 163 -4.38 -13.45 -21.19
N THR A 164 -3.16 -13.98 -21.22
CA THR A 164 -2.27 -14.09 -20.05
C THR A 164 -2.07 -12.74 -19.34
N LEU A 165 -2.20 -11.63 -20.08
CA LEU A 165 -2.18 -10.27 -19.55
C LEU A 165 -3.39 -9.95 -18.65
N ASN A 166 -4.57 -10.50 -18.96
CA ASN A 166 -5.76 -10.28 -18.13
C ASN A 166 -5.65 -11.00 -16.78
N GLU A 167 -5.11 -12.21 -16.77
CA GLU A 167 -4.79 -12.91 -15.53
C GLU A 167 -3.75 -12.13 -14.72
N LEU A 168 -2.71 -11.62 -15.39
CA LEU A 168 -1.68 -10.80 -14.76
C LEU A 168 -2.28 -9.56 -14.07
N PHE A 169 -3.10 -8.78 -14.78
CA PHE A 169 -3.68 -7.54 -14.26
C PHE A 169 -4.67 -7.74 -13.11
N ASN A 170 -5.31 -8.92 -13.05
CA ASN A 170 -6.20 -9.26 -11.95
C ASN A 170 -5.47 -9.66 -10.67
N TYR A 171 -4.18 -10.01 -10.72
CA TYR A 171 -3.41 -10.17 -9.49
C TYR A 171 -3.25 -8.84 -8.77
N HIS A 172 -3.71 -8.78 -7.50
CA HIS A 172 -3.71 -7.55 -6.71
C HIS A 172 -2.35 -6.83 -6.67
N TRP A 173 -1.25 -7.57 -6.66
CA TRP A 173 0.09 -6.99 -6.56
C TRP A 173 0.57 -6.24 -7.81
N THR A 174 -0.07 -6.43 -8.97
CA THR A 174 0.35 -5.72 -10.20
C THR A 174 0.01 -4.24 -10.18
N HIS A 175 -1.01 -3.85 -9.42
CA HIS A 175 -1.44 -2.46 -9.26
C HIS A 175 -1.37 -1.99 -7.79
N ARG A 176 -1.47 -2.89 -6.79
CA ARG A 176 -1.30 -2.58 -5.36
C ARG A 176 0.09 -2.93 -4.89
N ASN A 177 1.04 -2.06 -5.18
CA ASN A 177 2.44 -2.24 -4.79
C ASN A 177 3.11 -0.92 -4.40
N ALA A 178 4.42 -1.02 -4.13
CA ALA A 178 5.25 0.12 -3.78
C ALA A 178 5.23 1.23 -4.84
N LEU A 179 5.24 0.85 -6.12
CA LEU A 179 5.46 1.79 -7.23
C LEU A 179 4.17 2.47 -7.68
N PHE A 180 3.11 1.70 -7.93
CA PHE A 180 1.89 2.21 -8.56
C PHE A 180 0.83 2.70 -7.57
N PHE A 181 0.95 2.34 -6.30
CA PHE A 181 0.02 2.76 -5.26
C PHE A 181 0.72 3.49 -4.12
N SER A 182 1.69 2.83 -3.47
CA SER A 182 2.26 3.39 -2.24
C SER A 182 3.07 4.66 -2.48
N TYR A 183 3.93 4.69 -3.50
CA TYR A 183 4.73 5.85 -3.87
C TYR A 183 3.87 7.08 -4.17
N PRO A 184 2.84 7.01 -5.05
CA PRO A 184 1.97 8.16 -5.30
C PRO A 184 1.31 8.78 -4.07
N PHE A 185 1.01 7.99 -3.04
CA PHE A 185 0.38 8.50 -1.81
C PHE A 185 1.37 8.77 -0.68
N LEU A 186 2.59 8.23 -0.73
CA LEU A 186 3.64 8.46 0.26
C LEU A 186 4.42 9.76 -0.01
N HIS A 187 3.75 10.82 -0.46
CA HIS A 187 4.40 12.12 -0.67
C HIS A 187 4.12 13.07 0.49
N GLY A 188 5.20 13.55 1.12
CA GLY A 188 5.15 14.69 2.03
C GLY A 188 5.35 15.99 1.24
N ILE A 189 4.48 16.98 1.47
CA ILE A 189 4.73 18.34 0.99
C ILE A 189 5.88 18.90 1.84
N SER A 190 7.08 18.95 1.25
CA SER A 190 8.20 19.68 1.82
C SER A 190 7.90 21.16 1.70
N ASN A 191 7.37 21.75 2.77
CA ASN A 191 7.67 23.14 3.06
C ASN A 191 9.14 23.16 3.51
N LYS A 192 10.06 23.28 2.56
CA LYS A 192 11.30 23.99 2.81
C LYS A 192 10.90 25.42 3.19
N LYS A 193 10.55 25.63 4.47
CA LYS A 193 10.62 26.95 5.06
C LYS A 193 12.11 27.28 5.12
N THR A 194 12.47 28.22 4.25
CA THR A 194 13.61 29.14 4.30
C THR A 194 14.99 28.51 4.36
#